data_AF-A0A5D4K7A4-F1
#
_entry.id   AF-A0A5D4K7A4-F1
#
_cell.length_a   1.000
_cell.length_b   1.000
_cell.length_c   1.000
_cell.angle_alpha   90.00
_cell.angle_beta   90.00
_cell.angle_gamma   90.00
#
_symmetry.space_group_name_H-M   'P 1'
#
loop_
_entity.id
_entity.type
_entity.pdbx_description
1 polymer ?
#
loop_
_entity_poly.entity_id
_entity_poly.type
_entity_poly.pdbx_seq_one_letter_code
_entity_poly.pdbx_strand_id
1 'polypeptide(L)'
;MGYQKKHIVRNDFENKILDIEKKYFNKLLKIIQSESFIDDLLLIEKEIKDNYPEFRDIWDLKNKLKVPAERLVTHHIYMQWHSEIKGIYPSPVSSDVGIRMKDAVICVDMKTIDTDGNSGDIKSTSVEKNQTSFSNKNYPYVPMQANLKSIDHYSRLPVLTFVIKLIYTDDKYSFKLNRNKYPSIVLTCIPNGEISKLFDFNIVDNVKTYDYFSKKDGEHFEPIQIPSTLKTREAIETYMDKVCIDDRKFNRANLGGSKLAYYNTATRTLWWQTTESRKKVIRAVKSGSSVRFSNKTLKARYDSTDEPWEGYIEMHLPEPI
;
A
#
# COMPACT_ATOMS: atom_id res chain seq x y z
N MET A 1 -15.25 -1.61 -8.37
CA MET A 1 -14.77 -1.32 -7.00
C MET A 1 -15.96 -0.98 -6.13
N GLY A 2 -16.01 -1.53 -4.92
CA GLY A 2 -17.09 -1.33 -3.97
C GLY A 2 -16.81 -0.14 -3.06
N TYR A 3 -17.68 0.87 -3.10
CA TYR A 3 -17.76 1.92 -2.09
C TYR A 3 -18.42 1.36 -0.82
N GLN A 4 -18.25 2.04 0.32
CA GLN A 4 -18.94 1.65 1.56
C GLN A 4 -20.46 1.71 1.37
N LYS A 5 -21.13 0.58 1.63
CA LYS A 5 -22.59 0.45 1.53
C LYS A 5 -23.25 0.66 2.90
N LYS A 6 -24.29 1.50 2.92
CA LYS A 6 -25.09 1.81 4.12
C LYS A 6 -26.20 0.79 4.41
N HIS A 7 -26.70 0.10 3.37
CA HIS A 7 -27.85 -0.81 3.48
C HIS A 7 -27.46 -2.23 3.93
N ILE A 8 -26.18 -2.51 4.14
CA ILE A 8 -25.73 -3.83 4.63
C ILE A 8 -25.92 -3.85 6.15
N VAL A 9 -26.57 -4.90 6.65
CA VAL A 9 -26.79 -5.09 8.10
C VAL A 9 -25.44 -5.19 8.84
N ARG A 10 -25.29 -4.35 9.86
CA ARG A 10 -24.11 -4.25 10.72
C ARG A 10 -24.39 -4.83 12.10
N ASN A 11 -23.41 -5.49 12.69
CA ASN A 11 -23.43 -5.81 14.12
C ASN A 11 -22.77 -4.68 14.94
N ASP A 12 -22.91 -4.72 16.27
CA ASP A 12 -22.37 -3.70 17.18
C ASP A 12 -20.84 -3.54 17.07
N PHE A 13 -20.13 -4.63 16.78
CA PHE A 13 -18.69 -4.60 16.65
C PHE A 13 -18.25 -3.90 15.36
N GLU A 14 -18.95 -4.14 14.25
CA GLU A 14 -18.74 -3.44 12.98
C GLU A 14 -19.05 -1.95 13.12
N ASN A 15 -20.15 -1.59 13.80
CA ASN A 15 -20.47 -0.20 14.14
C ASN A 15 -19.36 0.46 14.95
N LYS A 16 -18.87 -0.22 15.99
CA LYS A 16 -17.74 0.26 16.80
C LYS A 16 -16.50 0.50 15.94
N ILE A 17 -16.18 -0.40 14.99
CA ILE A 17 -15.04 -0.25 14.08
C ILE A 17 -15.16 1.02 13.22
N LEU A 18 -16.34 1.28 12.66
CA LEU A 18 -16.56 2.48 11.84
C LEU A 18 -16.31 3.76 12.65
N ASP A 19 -16.77 3.81 13.90
CA ASP A 19 -16.64 4.97 14.76
C ASP A 19 -15.19 5.20 15.22
N ILE A 20 -14.46 4.13 15.57
CA ILE A 20 -13.06 4.25 15.98
C ILE A 20 -12.14 4.54 14.78
N GLU A 21 -12.43 4.05 13.57
CA GLU A 21 -11.72 4.46 12.36
C GLU A 21 -11.82 5.98 12.16
N LYS A 22 -13.04 6.53 12.22
CA LYS A 22 -13.28 7.99 12.14
C LYS A 22 -12.58 8.74 13.28
N LYS A 23 -12.69 8.26 14.52
CA LYS A 23 -12.05 8.85 15.70
C LYS A 23 -10.54 8.99 15.51
N TYR A 24 -9.84 7.90 15.21
CA TYR A 24 -8.38 7.91 15.10
C TYR A 24 -7.88 8.58 13.82
N PHE A 25 -8.65 8.52 12.73
CA PHE A 25 -8.38 9.35 11.56
C PHE A 25 -8.33 10.83 11.92
N ASN A 26 -9.36 11.33 12.63
CA ASN A 26 -9.42 12.74 13.05
C ASN A 26 -8.30 13.10 14.04
N LYS A 27 -7.88 12.18 14.90
CA LYS A 27 -6.73 12.42 15.79
C LYS A 27 -5.41 12.52 15.02
N LEU A 28 -5.19 11.65 14.03
CA LEU A 28 -4.00 11.72 13.17
C LEU A 28 -4.01 12.98 12.30
N LEU A 29 -5.19 13.37 11.80
CA LEU A 29 -5.37 14.59 11.04
C LEU A 29 -4.93 15.81 11.86
N LYS A 30 -5.33 15.88 13.13
CA LYS A 30 -4.89 16.94 14.06
C LYS A 30 -3.38 16.96 14.26
N ILE A 31 -2.72 15.80 14.32
CA ILE A 31 -1.26 15.71 14.41
C ILE A 31 -0.62 16.32 13.17
N ILE A 32 -0.98 15.85 11.96
CA ILE A 32 -0.31 16.28 10.73
C ILE A 32 -0.64 17.73 10.33
N GLN A 33 -1.69 18.31 10.93
CA GLN A 33 -2.07 19.71 10.78
C GLN A 33 -1.47 20.63 11.84
N SER A 34 -0.81 20.10 12.89
CA SER A 34 -0.27 20.95 13.94
C SER A 34 0.93 21.74 13.45
N GLU A 35 1.07 22.98 13.92
CA GLU A 35 2.22 23.84 13.60
C GLU A 35 3.54 23.13 13.89
N SER A 36 3.66 22.49 15.06
CA SER A 36 4.85 21.72 15.44
C SER A 36 5.22 20.59 14.48
N PHE A 37 4.23 19.91 13.89
CA PHE A 37 4.50 18.85 12.91
C PHE A 37 5.00 19.44 11.60
N ILE A 38 4.38 20.55 11.17
CA ILE A 38 4.74 21.26 9.95
C ILE A 38 6.14 21.88 10.08
N ASP A 39 6.45 22.52 11.21
CA ASP A 39 7.74 23.15 11.48
C ASP A 39 8.88 22.13 11.44
N ASP A 40 8.71 20.98 12.11
CA ASP A 40 9.70 19.90 12.07
C ASP A 40 9.86 19.31 10.66
N LEU A 41 8.76 19.19 9.90
CA LEU A 41 8.82 18.74 8.50
C LEU A 41 9.57 19.73 7.60
N LEU A 42 9.36 21.03 7.79
CA LEU A 42 10.09 22.08 7.07
C LEU A 42 11.56 22.12 7.48
N LEU A 43 11.88 21.85 8.75
CA LEU A 43 13.25 21.72 9.23
C LEU A 43 13.96 20.52 8.58
N ILE A 44 13.28 19.37 8.45
CA ILE A 44 13.79 18.21 7.71
C ILE A 44 14.09 18.56 6.25
N GLU A 45 13.18 19.28 5.57
CA GLU A 45 13.43 19.73 4.20
C GLU A 45 14.67 20.63 4.11
N LYS A 46 14.78 21.60 5.03
CA LYS A 46 15.94 22.50 5.10
C LYS A 46 17.23 21.73 5.31
N GLU A 47 17.27 20.81 6.27
CA GLU A 47 18.44 19.98 6.58
C GLU A 47 18.89 19.17 5.36
N ILE A 48 17.95 18.53 4.65
CA ILE A 48 18.26 17.77 3.43
C ILE A 48 18.77 18.68 2.32
N LYS A 49 18.22 19.89 2.16
CA LYS A 49 18.65 20.84 1.13
C LYS A 49 20.04 21.41 1.41
N ASP A 50 20.26 21.90 2.62
CA ASP A 50 21.49 22.60 3.00
C ASP A 50 22.69 21.64 2.99
N ASN A 51 22.46 20.36 3.30
CA ASN A 51 23.49 19.32 3.33
C ASN A 51 23.37 18.30 2.18
N TYR A 52 22.66 18.65 1.09
CA TYR A 52 22.38 17.72 0.00
C TYR A 52 23.65 17.08 -0.61
N PRO A 53 24.75 17.83 -0.88
CA PRO A 53 25.98 17.24 -1.41
C PRO A 53 26.57 16.17 -0.48
N GLU A 54 26.56 16.42 0.83
CA GLU A 54 27.05 15.47 1.83
C GLU A 54 26.17 14.20 1.85
N PHE A 55 24.85 14.37 1.91
CA PHE A 55 23.93 13.22 1.95
C PHE A 55 23.94 12.40 0.67
N ARG A 56 24.26 13.00 -0.48
CA ARG A 56 24.46 12.25 -1.73
C ARG A 56 25.66 11.32 -1.67
N ASP A 57 26.74 11.74 -0.99
CA ASP A 57 28.05 11.08 -1.07
C ASP A 57 28.30 10.15 0.13
N ILE A 58 27.73 10.43 1.31
CA ILE A 58 27.83 9.59 2.51
C ILE A 58 26.79 8.46 2.51
N TRP A 59 25.59 8.73 1.99
CA TRP A 59 24.46 7.83 2.09
C TRP A 59 23.83 7.64 0.71
N ASP A 60 24.16 6.55 0.01
CA ASP A 60 23.50 6.12 -1.25
C ASP A 60 22.04 5.65 -1.02
N LEU A 61 21.34 6.26 -0.05
CA LEU A 61 19.91 6.17 0.11
C LEU A 61 19.28 6.97 -1.02
N LYS A 62 18.74 6.25 -2.00
CA LYS A 62 17.88 6.83 -3.05
C LYS A 62 16.79 7.75 -2.50
N ASN A 63 16.33 7.52 -1.27
CA ASN A 63 15.25 8.27 -0.63
C ASN A 63 15.72 8.89 0.70
N LYS A 64 16.13 10.16 0.64
CA LYS A 64 16.66 10.91 1.78
C LYS A 64 15.60 11.24 2.84
N LEU A 65 14.32 11.31 2.45
CA LEU A 65 13.22 11.67 3.36
C LEU A 65 12.71 10.49 4.19
N LYS A 66 12.94 9.24 3.76
CA LYS A 66 12.33 8.05 4.36
C LYS A 66 12.51 7.98 5.89
N VAL A 67 13.76 8.00 6.37
CA VAL A 67 14.06 7.83 7.80
C VAL A 67 13.58 9.05 8.63
N PRO A 68 13.84 10.30 8.23
CA PRO A 68 13.29 11.46 8.92
C PRO A 68 11.75 11.47 8.99
N ALA A 69 11.05 11.03 7.93
CA ALA A 69 9.59 10.97 7.90
C ALA A 69 9.02 9.98 8.93
N GLU A 70 9.60 8.78 9.03
CA GLU A 70 9.23 7.78 10.03
C GLU A 70 9.44 8.34 11.45
N ARG A 71 10.58 9.01 11.70
CA ARG A 71 10.89 9.64 13.00
C ARG A 71 9.90 10.75 13.34
N LEU A 72 9.60 11.64 12.39
CA LEU A 72 8.66 12.75 12.56
C LEU A 72 7.31 12.24 13.03
N VAL A 73 6.71 11.31 12.28
CA VAL A 73 5.36 10.82 12.57
C VAL A 73 5.32 10.02 13.86
N THR A 74 6.34 9.19 14.10
CA THR A 74 6.48 8.45 15.36
C THR A 74 6.55 9.42 16.54
N HIS A 75 7.45 10.41 16.48
CA HIS A 75 7.64 11.41 17.53
C HIS A 75 6.34 12.12 17.88
N HIS A 76 5.64 12.68 16.89
CA HIS A 76 4.43 13.44 17.13
C HIS A 76 3.26 12.58 17.64
N ILE A 77 3.13 11.32 17.19
CA ILE A 77 2.17 10.38 17.77
C ILE A 77 2.46 10.16 19.26
N TYR A 78 3.71 9.84 19.62
CA TYR A 78 4.07 9.59 21.01
C TYR A 78 3.92 10.84 21.87
N MET A 79 4.35 12.01 21.40
CA MET A 79 4.22 13.26 22.15
C MET A 79 2.76 13.62 22.41
N GLN A 80 1.92 13.59 21.38
CA GLN A 80 0.53 14.05 21.50
C GLN A 80 -0.38 13.02 22.18
N TRP A 81 -0.07 11.72 22.10
CA TRP A 81 -0.94 10.66 22.64
C TRP A 81 -0.32 9.89 23.82
N HIS A 82 0.83 10.29 24.39
CA HIS A 82 1.55 9.55 25.44
C HIS A 82 0.64 9.09 26.60
N SER A 83 -0.30 9.93 27.05
CA SER A 83 -1.19 9.63 28.17
C SER A 83 -2.31 8.61 27.84
N GLU A 84 -2.60 8.44 26.55
CA GLU A 84 -3.64 7.53 26.06
C GLU A 84 -3.09 6.15 25.65
N ILE A 85 -1.82 6.09 25.26
CA ILE A 85 -1.14 4.85 24.84
C ILE A 85 -1.07 3.87 26.03
N LYS A 86 -1.50 2.62 25.80
CA LYS A 86 -1.53 1.51 26.77
C LYS A 86 -0.42 0.47 26.53
N GLY A 87 0.43 0.70 25.55
CA GLY A 87 1.56 -0.15 25.20
C GLY A 87 1.81 -0.20 23.70
N ILE A 88 2.79 -1.01 23.31
CA ILE A 88 3.11 -1.29 21.91
C ILE A 88 2.17 -2.37 21.34
N TYR A 89 2.04 -2.43 20.01
CA TYR A 89 1.51 -3.59 19.33
C TYR A 89 2.63 -4.62 19.10
N PRO A 90 2.59 -5.82 19.73
CA PRO A 90 3.74 -6.72 19.73
C PRO A 90 3.89 -7.57 18.47
N SER A 91 2.94 -7.50 17.52
CA SER A 91 2.99 -8.30 16.31
C SER A 91 4.17 -7.87 15.42
N PRO A 92 5.00 -8.81 14.93
CA PRO A 92 6.03 -8.50 13.92
C PRO A 92 5.43 -8.24 12.52
N VAL A 93 4.13 -8.53 12.35
CA VAL A 93 3.36 -8.17 11.16
C VAL A 93 2.61 -6.88 11.49
N SER A 94 3.18 -5.74 11.09
CA SER A 94 2.60 -4.42 11.30
C SER A 94 3.14 -3.39 10.28
N SER A 95 2.62 -2.17 10.38
CA SER A 95 3.19 -0.96 9.78
C SER A 95 4.37 -0.43 10.60
N ASP A 96 4.97 0.69 10.17
CA ASP A 96 6.12 1.34 10.82
C ASP A 96 5.85 1.71 12.30
N VAL A 97 4.64 2.16 12.61
CA VAL A 97 4.18 2.42 13.99
C VAL A 97 3.07 1.46 14.36
N GLY A 98 3.19 0.80 15.52
CA GLY A 98 2.17 -0.07 16.09
C GLY A 98 1.98 0.19 17.58
N ILE A 99 0.86 0.80 17.96
CA ILE A 99 0.55 1.15 19.36
C ILE A 99 -0.81 0.63 19.77
N ARG A 100 -0.96 0.31 21.06
CA ARG A 100 -2.21 -0.13 21.66
C ARG A 100 -2.84 1.02 22.43
N MET A 101 -4.08 1.33 22.10
CA MET A 101 -4.93 2.28 22.82
C MET A 101 -5.93 1.53 23.71
N LYS A 102 -6.85 2.23 24.36
CA LYS A 102 -7.89 1.60 25.19
C LYS A 102 -8.89 0.77 24.36
N ASP A 103 -9.20 1.22 23.15
CA ASP A 103 -10.31 0.75 22.31
C ASP A 103 -9.90 0.20 20.95
N ALA A 104 -8.62 0.33 20.58
CA ALA A 104 -8.07 -0.13 19.30
C ALA A 104 -6.55 -0.39 19.40
N VAL A 105 -6.04 -1.17 18.46
CA VAL A 105 -4.63 -1.14 18.05
C VAL A 105 -4.52 -0.24 16.83
N ILE A 106 -3.57 0.70 16.84
CA ILE A 106 -3.34 1.66 15.76
C ILE A 106 -2.02 1.30 15.07
N CYS A 107 -2.12 0.99 13.78
CA CYS A 107 -1.01 0.80 12.88
C CYS A 107 -0.93 2.00 11.93
N VAL A 108 0.20 2.72 11.91
CA VAL A 108 0.45 3.82 10.97
C VAL A 108 1.64 3.47 10.08
N ASP A 109 1.41 3.52 8.78
CA ASP A 109 2.41 3.27 7.76
C ASP A 109 2.86 4.57 7.11
N MET A 110 4.18 4.78 7.03
CA MET A 110 4.79 5.94 6.43
C MET A 110 5.24 5.66 5.01
N LYS A 111 4.88 6.56 4.11
CA LYS A 111 5.33 6.49 2.72
C LYS A 111 5.87 7.83 2.30
N THR A 112 6.96 7.80 1.55
CA THR A 112 7.49 8.98 0.89
C THR A 112 7.40 8.75 -0.62
N ILE A 113 6.91 9.75 -1.35
CA ILE A 113 6.70 9.67 -2.80
C ILE A 113 7.48 10.77 -3.48
N ASP A 114 8.41 10.37 -4.34
CA ASP A 114 9.17 11.27 -5.19
C ASP A 114 8.40 11.53 -6.48
N THR A 115 8.13 12.79 -6.76
CA THR A 115 7.42 13.19 -7.98
C THR A 115 8.22 12.97 -9.26
N ASP A 116 9.56 12.94 -9.18
CA ASP A 116 10.42 12.67 -10.35
C ASP A 116 10.43 11.17 -10.67
N GLY A 117 10.69 10.32 -9.66
CA GLY A 117 10.80 8.87 -9.84
C GLY A 117 9.50 8.07 -9.84
N ASN A 118 8.49 8.46 -9.03
CA ASN A 118 7.29 7.63 -8.82
C ASN A 118 5.97 8.40 -8.58
N SER A 119 5.78 9.56 -9.24
CA SER A 119 4.53 10.36 -9.15
C SER A 119 3.23 9.60 -9.45
N GLY A 120 3.29 8.50 -10.22
CA GLY A 120 2.14 7.63 -10.46
C GLY A 120 1.55 7.03 -9.18
N ASP A 121 2.35 6.86 -8.12
CA ASP A 121 1.89 6.33 -6.83
C ASP A 121 1.07 7.34 -6.01
N ILE A 122 1.00 8.61 -6.41
CA ILE A 122 0.18 9.63 -5.72
C ILE A 122 -1.31 9.32 -5.90
N LYS A 123 -1.70 8.83 -7.08
CA LYS A 123 -3.10 8.58 -7.49
C LYS A 123 -3.76 7.37 -6.81
N SER A 124 -3.01 6.61 -6.03
CA SER A 124 -3.49 5.41 -5.35
C SER A 124 -2.83 5.24 -4.00
N THR A 125 -3.46 4.52 -3.07
CA THR A 125 -2.82 4.12 -1.81
C THR A 125 -2.35 2.69 -1.94
N SER A 126 -1.02 2.51 -2.01
CA SER A 126 -0.42 1.19 -2.08
C SER A 126 -0.21 0.63 -0.69
N VAL A 127 -0.58 -0.61 -0.42
CA VAL A 127 -0.28 -1.30 0.86
C VAL A 127 0.26 -2.70 0.58
N GLU A 128 1.14 -3.17 1.46
CA GLU A 128 1.62 -4.55 1.46
C GLU A 128 0.66 -5.45 2.24
N LYS A 129 0.75 -6.76 2.01
CA LYS A 129 -0.04 -7.76 2.74
C LYS A 129 0.09 -7.68 4.27
N ASN A 130 1.22 -7.20 4.79
CA ASN A 130 1.45 -7.03 6.23
C ASN A 130 0.88 -5.71 6.79
N GLN A 131 0.39 -4.82 5.93
CA GLN A 131 -0.12 -3.49 6.27
C GLN A 131 -1.65 -3.40 6.16
N THR A 132 -2.34 -4.49 5.82
CA THR A 132 -3.80 -4.48 5.70
C THR A 132 -4.42 -5.79 6.16
N SER A 133 -5.59 -5.68 6.80
CA SER A 133 -6.44 -6.81 7.16
C SER A 133 -7.65 -6.95 6.22
N PHE A 134 -7.81 -6.05 5.24
CA PHE A 134 -8.96 -6.05 4.34
C PHE A 134 -9.01 -7.35 3.52
N SER A 135 -10.15 -8.04 3.57
CA SER A 135 -10.35 -9.30 2.85
C SER A 135 -10.85 -9.01 1.44
N ASN A 136 -9.94 -8.87 0.48
CA ASN A 136 -10.35 -8.71 -0.92
C ASN A 136 -10.63 -10.07 -1.56
N LYS A 137 -11.86 -10.31 -2.03
CA LYS A 137 -12.27 -11.58 -2.67
C LYS A 137 -12.42 -11.47 -4.19
N ASN A 138 -12.55 -10.25 -4.71
CA ASN A 138 -12.87 -10.00 -6.12
C ASN A 138 -11.62 -9.66 -6.95
N TYR A 139 -10.64 -10.57 -7.01
CA TYR A 139 -9.49 -10.47 -7.92
C TYR A 139 -9.17 -11.85 -8.52
N PRO A 140 -9.74 -12.19 -9.69
CA PRO A 140 -9.64 -13.55 -10.22
C PRO A 140 -8.18 -13.93 -10.55
N TYR A 141 -7.86 -15.21 -10.42
CA TYR A 141 -6.56 -15.83 -10.75
C TYR A 141 -5.33 -15.46 -9.90
N VAL A 142 -5.36 -14.35 -9.15
CA VAL A 142 -4.25 -13.97 -8.26
C VAL A 142 -4.73 -14.03 -6.81
N PRO A 143 -4.21 -14.96 -6.00
CA PRO A 143 -4.50 -14.99 -4.58
C PRO A 143 -4.08 -13.68 -3.90
N MET A 144 -5.00 -13.10 -3.15
CA MET A 144 -4.79 -11.89 -2.37
C MET A 144 -4.79 -12.28 -0.90
N GLN A 145 -3.67 -12.08 -0.22
CA GLN A 145 -3.53 -12.40 1.19
C GLN A 145 -3.35 -11.13 2.00
N ALA A 146 -4.18 -10.97 3.03
CA ALA A 146 -3.99 -9.98 4.09
C ALA A 146 -3.38 -10.73 5.29
N ASN A 147 -2.17 -10.35 5.69
CA ASN A 147 -1.45 -10.97 6.79
C ASN A 147 -1.71 -10.26 8.13
N LEU A 148 -2.00 -8.95 8.08
CA LEU A 148 -2.36 -8.22 9.28
C LEU A 148 -3.70 -8.77 9.80
N LYS A 149 -3.74 -9.09 11.09
CA LYS A 149 -5.00 -9.51 11.73
C LYS A 149 -5.92 -8.30 11.87
N SER A 150 -7.20 -8.48 11.60
CA SER A 150 -8.24 -7.47 11.80
C SER A 150 -8.54 -7.21 13.28
N ILE A 151 -8.26 -8.21 14.14
CA ILE A 151 -8.42 -8.15 15.59
C ILE A 151 -7.12 -8.68 16.21
N ASP A 152 -6.57 -7.94 17.18
CA ASP A 152 -5.39 -8.38 17.92
C ASP A 152 -5.72 -9.62 18.75
N HIS A 153 -4.83 -10.60 18.71
CA HIS A 153 -5.01 -11.88 19.39
C HIS A 153 -5.10 -11.73 20.91
N TYR A 154 -4.28 -10.85 21.48
CA TYR A 154 -4.15 -10.73 22.94
C TYR A 154 -5.17 -9.77 23.54
N SER A 155 -5.24 -8.54 23.04
CA SER A 155 -6.14 -7.51 23.58
C SER A 155 -7.58 -7.66 23.09
N ARG A 156 -7.81 -8.44 22.02
CA ARG A 156 -9.10 -8.54 21.32
C ARG A 156 -9.61 -7.20 20.77
N LEU A 157 -8.73 -6.21 20.66
CA LEU A 157 -9.04 -4.92 20.09
C LEU A 157 -8.94 -4.98 18.56
N PRO A 158 -9.78 -4.22 17.84
CA PRO A 158 -9.64 -4.08 16.39
C PRO A 158 -8.31 -3.42 16.04
N VAL A 159 -7.68 -3.90 14.96
CA VAL A 159 -6.41 -3.37 14.43
C VAL A 159 -6.71 -2.45 13.26
N LEU A 160 -6.49 -1.16 13.45
CA LEU A 160 -6.79 -0.12 12.47
C LEU A 160 -5.52 0.26 11.73
N THR A 161 -5.62 0.47 10.42
CA THR A 161 -4.48 0.87 9.59
C THR A 161 -4.71 2.25 9.00
N PHE A 162 -3.71 3.11 9.18
CA PHE A 162 -3.62 4.41 8.54
C PHE A 162 -2.34 4.50 7.73
N VAL A 163 -2.40 5.23 6.61
CA VAL A 163 -1.22 5.53 5.78
C VAL A 163 -1.06 7.04 5.73
N ILE A 164 0.14 7.51 6.04
CA ILE A 164 0.54 8.90 5.83
C ILE A 164 1.58 8.92 4.70
N LYS A 165 1.36 9.76 3.69
CA LYS A 165 2.32 9.97 2.60
C LYS A 165 2.89 11.38 2.71
N LEU A 166 4.21 11.51 2.60
CA LEU A 166 4.89 12.78 2.35
C LEU A 166 5.37 12.80 0.89
N ILE A 167 5.02 13.85 0.16
CA ILE A 167 5.30 13.99 -1.26
C ILE A 167 6.38 15.05 -1.45
N TYR A 168 7.40 14.69 -2.20
CA TYR A 168 8.57 15.52 -2.43
C TYR A 168 9.07 15.38 -3.86
N THR A 169 10.00 16.23 -4.26
CA THR A 169 10.75 16.12 -5.51
C THR A 169 12.22 16.00 -5.14
N ASP A 170 12.90 14.99 -5.67
CA ASP A 170 14.36 14.87 -5.62
C ASP A 170 14.89 14.52 -7.02
N ASP A 171 15.50 15.50 -7.67
CA ASP A 171 16.06 15.38 -9.02
C ASP A 171 17.55 14.98 -9.03
N LYS A 172 18.07 14.53 -7.88
CA LYS A 172 19.49 14.22 -7.59
C LYS A 172 20.41 15.44 -7.47
N TYR A 173 19.89 16.65 -7.67
CA TYR A 173 20.62 17.91 -7.49
C TYR A 173 19.99 18.78 -6.41
N SER A 174 18.69 18.66 -6.21
CA SER A 174 17.88 19.43 -5.28
C SER A 174 16.83 18.55 -4.60
N PHE A 175 16.39 19.00 -3.43
CA PHE A 175 15.30 18.39 -2.68
C PHE A 175 14.25 19.45 -2.36
N LYS A 176 12.98 19.11 -2.48
CA LYS A 176 11.89 19.95 -1.97
C LYS A 176 10.65 19.14 -1.64
N LEU A 177 9.94 19.52 -0.58
CA LEU A 177 8.58 19.09 -0.36
C LEU A 177 7.70 19.69 -1.46
N ASN A 178 6.79 18.87 -1.97
CA ASN A 178 5.96 19.28 -3.06
C ASN A 178 4.80 20.15 -2.54
N ARG A 179 4.62 21.35 -3.11
CA ARG A 179 3.58 22.33 -2.72
C ARG A 179 2.60 22.67 -3.84
N ASN A 180 2.98 22.37 -5.08
CA ASN A 180 2.29 22.80 -6.29
C ASN A 180 1.29 21.74 -6.82
N LYS A 181 1.66 21.07 -7.91
CA LYS A 181 0.79 20.19 -8.71
C LYS A 181 0.19 19.00 -7.94
N TYR A 182 0.87 18.54 -6.90
CA TYR A 182 0.43 17.44 -6.05
C TYR A 182 0.27 17.94 -4.60
N PRO A 183 -0.38 17.20 -3.68
CA PRO A 183 -0.32 17.52 -2.26
C PRO A 183 1.08 17.37 -1.69
N SER A 184 1.30 17.94 -0.50
CA SER A 184 2.51 17.74 0.31
C SER A 184 2.34 16.55 1.25
N ILE A 185 1.16 16.42 1.86
CA ILE A 185 0.84 15.38 2.85
C ILE A 185 -0.49 14.73 2.44
N VAL A 186 -0.58 13.40 2.60
CA VAL A 186 -1.83 12.66 2.43
C VAL A 186 -2.05 11.76 3.63
N LEU A 187 -3.26 11.75 4.17
CA LEU A 187 -3.69 10.80 5.19
C LEU A 187 -4.78 9.89 4.62
N THR A 188 -4.67 8.59 4.86
CA THR A 188 -5.64 7.59 4.39
C THR A 188 -5.97 6.60 5.50
N CYS A 189 -7.27 6.32 5.69
CA CYS A 189 -7.75 5.18 6.47
C CYS A 189 -7.92 3.96 5.56
N ILE A 190 -7.31 2.83 5.93
CA ILE A 190 -7.55 1.55 5.26
C ILE A 190 -8.65 0.81 6.04
N PRO A 191 -9.73 0.35 5.38
CA PRO A 191 -10.83 -0.29 6.10
C PRO A 191 -10.35 -1.57 6.77
N ASN A 192 -10.74 -1.77 8.03
CA ASN A 192 -10.47 -3.00 8.76
C ASN A 192 -11.12 -4.23 8.10
N GLY A 193 -10.47 -5.39 8.24
CA GLY A 193 -10.94 -6.66 7.68
C GLY A 193 -12.35 -7.08 8.06
N GLU A 194 -12.81 -6.78 9.28
CA GLU A 194 -14.15 -7.17 9.76
C GLU A 194 -15.27 -6.45 9.00
N ILE A 195 -15.01 -5.23 8.51
CA ILE A 195 -15.99 -4.45 7.75
C ILE A 195 -15.85 -4.65 6.23
N SER A 196 -15.06 -5.62 5.77
CA SER A 196 -14.81 -5.84 4.32
C SER A 196 -16.09 -6.06 3.52
N LYS A 197 -17.10 -6.68 4.13
CA LYS A 197 -18.41 -6.92 3.51
C LYS A 197 -19.12 -5.62 3.11
N LEU A 198 -18.87 -4.53 3.83
CA LEU A 198 -19.44 -3.21 3.53
C LEU A 198 -18.90 -2.64 2.21
N PHE A 199 -17.85 -3.23 1.65
CA PHE A 199 -17.20 -2.84 0.39
C PHE A 199 -17.27 -3.95 -0.67
N ASP A 200 -18.21 -4.90 -0.53
CA ASP A 200 -18.31 -6.10 -1.39
C ASP A 200 -17.01 -6.90 -1.52
N PHE A 201 -16.13 -6.81 -0.50
CA PHE A 201 -14.80 -7.42 -0.56
C PHE A 201 -14.00 -7.01 -1.83
N ASN A 202 -14.17 -5.76 -2.30
CA ASN A 202 -13.69 -5.31 -3.62
C ASN A 202 -13.17 -3.86 -3.64
N ILE A 203 -12.08 -3.57 -2.93
CA ILE A 203 -11.45 -2.24 -2.95
C ILE A 203 -10.10 -2.20 -3.68
N VAL A 204 -9.53 -3.35 -4.01
CA VAL A 204 -8.28 -3.44 -4.77
C VAL A 204 -8.54 -3.00 -6.22
N ASP A 205 -7.80 -1.98 -6.65
CA ASP A 205 -7.81 -1.50 -8.04
C ASP A 205 -6.90 -2.39 -8.90
N ASN A 206 -5.63 -2.52 -8.50
CA ASN A 206 -4.69 -3.42 -9.12
C ASN A 206 -3.60 -3.89 -8.15
N VAL A 207 -2.86 -4.92 -8.55
CA VAL A 207 -1.71 -5.44 -7.81
C VAL A 207 -0.41 -4.82 -8.36
N LYS A 208 0.36 -4.19 -7.46
CA LYS A 208 1.59 -3.45 -7.79
C LYS A 208 2.80 -4.38 -7.89
N THR A 209 2.98 -5.28 -6.93
CA THR A 209 4.04 -6.29 -6.93
C THR A 209 3.47 -7.67 -6.67
N TYR A 210 4.13 -8.70 -7.18
CA TYR A 210 3.69 -10.09 -7.14
C TYR A 210 4.79 -10.94 -6.53
N ASP A 211 4.38 -11.91 -5.72
CA ASP A 211 5.25 -13.00 -5.31
C ASP A 211 5.11 -14.10 -6.37
N TYR A 212 6.23 -14.72 -6.73
CA TYR A 212 6.28 -15.78 -7.73
C TYR A 212 6.69 -17.09 -7.09
N PHE A 213 6.16 -18.19 -7.61
CA PHE A 213 6.74 -19.50 -7.30
C PHE A 213 8.18 -19.58 -7.85
N SER A 214 8.93 -20.50 -7.26
CA SER A 214 10.31 -20.79 -7.57
C SER A 214 10.53 -22.30 -7.57
N LYS A 215 11.74 -22.74 -7.96
CA LYS A 215 12.14 -24.15 -7.87
C LYS A 215 12.01 -24.73 -6.45
N LYS A 216 12.10 -23.88 -5.41
CA LYS A 216 11.89 -24.29 -4.01
C LYS A 216 10.45 -24.70 -3.71
N ASP A 217 9.49 -24.20 -4.49
CA ASP A 217 8.07 -24.54 -4.37
C ASP A 217 7.69 -25.80 -5.19
N GLY A 218 8.61 -26.30 -6.01
CA GLY A 218 8.44 -27.50 -6.85
C GLY A 218 9.06 -27.31 -8.24
N GLU A 219 9.55 -28.41 -8.83
CA GLU A 219 10.22 -28.38 -10.14
C GLU A 219 9.31 -27.87 -11.27
N HIS A 220 8.00 -28.16 -11.19
CA HIS A 220 7.01 -27.69 -12.17
C HIS A 220 6.80 -26.16 -12.16
N PHE A 221 7.32 -25.45 -11.15
CA PHE A 221 7.30 -23.98 -11.06
C PHE A 221 8.59 -23.31 -11.53
N GLU A 222 9.50 -24.06 -12.16
CA GLU A 222 10.71 -23.47 -12.73
C GLU A 222 10.37 -22.38 -13.77
N PRO A 223 10.97 -21.18 -13.65
CA PRO A 223 10.76 -20.10 -14.62
C PRO A 223 11.13 -20.52 -16.04
N ILE A 224 10.26 -20.21 -17.00
CA ILE A 224 10.51 -20.47 -18.42
C ILE A 224 11.25 -19.27 -19.00
N GLN A 225 12.47 -19.49 -19.50
CA GLN A 225 13.27 -18.43 -20.09
C GLN A 225 12.72 -18.05 -21.47
N ILE A 226 12.50 -16.76 -21.71
CA ILE A 226 12.16 -16.27 -23.04
C ILE A 226 13.48 -15.94 -23.76
N PRO A 227 13.75 -16.51 -24.95
CA PRO A 227 14.99 -16.24 -25.69
C PRO A 227 15.21 -14.74 -25.90
N SER A 228 16.40 -14.26 -25.56
CA SER A 228 16.76 -12.83 -25.62
C SER A 228 16.80 -12.28 -27.05
N THR A 229 16.84 -13.16 -28.04
CA THR A 229 16.74 -12.85 -29.48
C THR A 229 15.35 -12.38 -29.87
N LEU A 230 14.30 -12.73 -29.12
CA LEU A 230 12.93 -12.28 -29.39
C LEU A 230 12.74 -10.84 -28.89
N LYS A 231 12.67 -9.90 -29.83
CA LYS A 231 12.57 -8.46 -29.54
C LYS A 231 11.15 -7.92 -29.63
N THR A 232 10.36 -8.42 -30.58
CA THR A 232 9.01 -7.90 -30.85
C THR A 232 7.97 -8.54 -29.93
N ARG A 233 6.88 -7.81 -29.67
CA ARG A 233 5.75 -8.33 -28.87
C ARG A 233 5.15 -9.59 -29.51
N GLU A 234 4.94 -9.54 -30.82
CA GLU A 234 4.38 -10.66 -31.60
C GLU A 234 5.25 -11.91 -31.51
N ALA A 235 6.57 -11.79 -31.68
CA ALA A 235 7.47 -12.94 -31.59
C ALA A 235 7.50 -13.54 -30.17
N ILE A 236 7.41 -12.70 -29.14
CA ILE A 236 7.29 -13.16 -27.75
C ILE A 236 5.95 -13.86 -27.54
N GLU A 237 4.86 -13.32 -28.08
CA GLU A 237 3.52 -13.91 -27.99
C GLU A 237 3.46 -15.29 -28.64
N THR A 238 3.95 -15.42 -29.87
CA THR A 238 4.04 -16.71 -30.58
C THR A 238 4.87 -17.73 -29.80
N TYR A 239 5.99 -17.31 -29.22
CA TYR A 239 6.81 -18.18 -28.38
C TYR A 239 6.08 -18.62 -27.11
N MET A 240 5.42 -17.69 -26.42
CA MET A 240 4.67 -17.97 -25.20
C MET A 240 3.46 -18.87 -25.48
N ASP A 241 2.73 -18.65 -26.57
CA ASP A 241 1.60 -19.50 -26.98
C ASP A 241 2.09 -20.92 -27.26
N LYS A 242 3.17 -21.10 -28.01
CA LYS A 242 3.76 -22.43 -28.24
C LYS A 242 4.11 -23.13 -26.92
N VAL A 243 4.87 -22.49 -26.04
CA VAL A 243 5.34 -23.15 -24.82
C VAL A 243 4.21 -23.37 -23.80
N CYS A 244 3.34 -22.38 -23.60
CA CYS A 244 2.28 -22.46 -22.61
C CYS A 244 1.11 -23.33 -23.10
N ILE A 245 0.64 -23.13 -24.33
CA ILE A 245 -0.55 -23.81 -24.87
C ILE A 245 -0.16 -25.16 -25.47
N ASP A 246 0.78 -25.19 -26.42
CA ASP A 246 1.07 -26.42 -27.16
C ASP A 246 1.84 -27.43 -26.30
N ASP A 247 2.93 -26.98 -25.66
CA ASP A 247 3.81 -27.87 -24.90
C ASP A 247 3.26 -28.17 -23.50
N ARG A 248 2.73 -27.16 -22.79
CA ARG A 248 2.29 -27.28 -21.38
C ARG A 248 0.77 -27.36 -21.16
N LYS A 249 -0.04 -27.25 -22.21
CA LYS A 249 -1.51 -27.35 -22.15
C LYS A 249 -2.18 -26.36 -21.20
N PHE A 250 -1.63 -25.16 -21.08
CA PHE A 250 -2.24 -24.05 -20.35
C PHE A 250 -3.32 -23.39 -21.19
N ASN A 251 -4.24 -22.70 -20.51
CA ASN A 251 -5.29 -21.92 -21.17
C ASN A 251 -4.88 -20.45 -21.22
N ARG A 252 -5.13 -19.76 -22.33
CA ARG A 252 -4.87 -18.33 -22.40
C ARG A 252 -5.81 -17.58 -21.44
N ALA A 253 -5.26 -16.69 -20.60
CA ALA A 253 -6.01 -15.95 -19.59
C ALA A 253 -6.14 -14.48 -20.00
N ASN A 254 -7.38 -14.00 -20.18
CA ASN A 254 -7.64 -12.61 -20.50
C ASN A 254 -7.90 -11.81 -19.21
N LEU A 255 -6.89 -11.03 -18.78
CA LEU A 255 -6.95 -10.25 -17.53
C LEU A 255 -7.27 -8.76 -17.77
N GLY A 256 -7.70 -8.36 -18.97
CA GLY A 256 -8.07 -6.98 -19.26
C GLY A 256 -6.90 -5.99 -19.29
N GLY A 257 -5.69 -6.44 -19.66
CA GLY A 257 -4.49 -5.61 -19.70
C GLY A 257 -3.48 -6.05 -20.77
N SER A 258 -2.32 -5.38 -20.82
CA SER A 258 -1.31 -5.60 -21.86
C SER A 258 -0.42 -6.83 -21.65
N LYS A 259 -0.50 -7.49 -20.49
CA LYS A 259 0.31 -8.67 -20.15
C LYS A 259 -0.25 -9.94 -20.79
N LEU A 260 0.63 -10.70 -21.43
CA LEU A 260 0.34 -12.06 -21.89
C LEU A 260 0.31 -13.00 -20.69
N ALA A 261 -0.84 -13.63 -20.47
CA ALA A 261 -1.09 -14.47 -19.32
C ALA A 261 -1.75 -15.79 -19.71
N TYR A 262 -1.44 -16.83 -18.95
CA TYR A 262 -1.84 -18.21 -19.15
C TYR A 262 -2.23 -18.81 -17.81
N TYR A 263 -3.23 -19.66 -17.78
CA TYR A 263 -3.72 -20.31 -16.59
C TYR A 263 -3.53 -21.82 -16.70
N ASN A 264 -2.77 -22.37 -15.75
CA ASN A 264 -2.62 -23.81 -15.61
C ASN A 264 -3.74 -24.32 -14.70
N THR A 265 -4.67 -25.10 -15.27
CA THR A 265 -5.83 -25.65 -14.56
C THR A 265 -5.45 -26.76 -13.57
N ALA A 266 -4.38 -27.52 -13.84
CA ALA A 266 -3.93 -28.61 -12.98
C ALA A 266 -3.40 -28.08 -11.64
N THR A 267 -2.60 -27.02 -11.68
CA THR A 267 -2.03 -26.38 -10.48
C THR A 267 -2.83 -25.20 -9.97
N ARG A 268 -3.88 -24.78 -10.72
CA ARG A 268 -4.70 -23.60 -10.45
C ARG A 268 -3.90 -22.29 -10.34
N THR A 269 -2.83 -22.15 -11.13
CA THR A 269 -1.92 -21.01 -11.07
C THR A 269 -1.93 -20.18 -12.34
N LEU A 270 -1.87 -18.86 -12.19
CA LEU A 270 -1.61 -17.93 -13.29
C LEU A 270 -0.11 -17.88 -13.62
N TRP A 271 0.23 -17.86 -14.90
CA TRP A 271 1.56 -17.72 -15.45
C TRP A 271 1.60 -16.53 -16.41
N TRP A 272 2.64 -15.70 -16.34
CA TRP A 272 2.76 -14.58 -17.27
C TRP A 272 4.19 -14.12 -17.48
N GLN A 273 4.36 -13.23 -18.46
CA GLN A 273 5.64 -12.58 -18.71
C GLN A 273 6.02 -11.62 -17.56
N THR A 274 7.23 -11.79 -17.04
CA THR A 274 7.90 -10.88 -16.09
C THR A 274 9.39 -10.79 -16.42
N THR A 275 10.16 -10.17 -15.54
CA THR A 275 11.61 -10.02 -15.66
C THR A 275 12.31 -10.60 -14.43
N GLU A 276 13.37 -11.37 -14.63
CA GLU A 276 14.26 -11.88 -13.59
C GLU A 276 15.69 -11.61 -14.02
N SER A 277 16.48 -10.94 -13.18
CA SER A 277 17.88 -10.57 -13.51
C SER A 277 18.03 -9.91 -14.89
N ARG A 278 17.12 -9.00 -15.22
CA ARG A 278 17.00 -8.27 -16.50
C ARG A 278 16.67 -9.14 -17.74
N LYS A 279 16.34 -10.43 -17.54
CA LYS A 279 15.89 -11.34 -18.61
C LYS A 279 14.38 -11.53 -18.56
N LYS A 280 13.74 -11.57 -19.72
CA LYS A 280 12.31 -11.86 -19.84
C LYS A 280 12.07 -13.33 -19.54
N VAL A 281 11.09 -13.63 -18.69
CA VAL A 281 10.76 -14.98 -18.25
C VAL A 281 9.24 -15.14 -18.12
N ILE A 282 8.74 -16.36 -18.21
CA ILE A 282 7.37 -16.72 -17.84
C ILE A 282 7.41 -17.34 -16.44
N ARG A 283 6.64 -16.79 -15.50
CA ARG A 283 6.61 -17.27 -14.11
C ARG A 283 5.20 -17.47 -13.60
N ALA A 284 5.04 -18.50 -12.77
CA ALA A 284 3.84 -18.74 -12.01
C ALA A 284 3.70 -17.70 -10.88
N VAL A 285 2.56 -17.04 -10.83
CA VAL A 285 2.18 -16.07 -9.80
C VAL A 285 1.69 -16.83 -8.58
N LYS A 286 2.31 -16.56 -7.44
CA LYS A 286 1.96 -17.14 -6.14
C LYS A 286 0.90 -16.31 -5.43
N SER A 287 1.12 -14.99 -5.37
CA SER A 287 0.18 -14.06 -4.74
C SER A 287 0.45 -12.62 -5.16
N GLY A 288 -0.54 -11.74 -4.97
CA GLY A 288 -0.28 -10.30 -4.91
C GLY A 288 0.48 -9.95 -3.63
N SER A 289 1.61 -9.27 -3.76
CA SER A 289 2.51 -8.93 -2.65
C SER A 289 2.19 -7.54 -2.09
N SER A 290 2.00 -6.57 -2.99
CA SER A 290 1.46 -5.25 -2.68
C SER A 290 0.32 -4.88 -3.61
N VAL A 291 -0.66 -4.16 -3.08
CA VAL A 291 -1.92 -3.82 -3.74
C VAL A 291 -2.07 -2.32 -3.79
N ARG A 292 -2.84 -1.80 -4.75
CA ARG A 292 -3.26 -0.40 -4.80
C ARG A 292 -4.75 -0.33 -4.58
N PHE A 293 -5.14 0.59 -3.71
CA PHE A 293 -6.51 1.03 -3.54
C PHE A 293 -6.70 2.37 -4.25
N SER A 294 -7.86 2.52 -4.88
CA SER A 294 -8.27 3.82 -5.44
C SER A 294 -8.53 4.80 -4.30
N ASN A 295 -7.88 5.98 -4.34
CA ASN A 295 -8.11 7.05 -3.35
C ASN A 295 -9.60 7.43 -3.29
N LYS A 296 -10.30 7.42 -4.44
CA LYS A 296 -11.73 7.68 -4.52
C LYS A 296 -12.58 6.67 -3.74
N THR A 297 -12.20 5.39 -3.77
CA THR A 297 -12.90 4.33 -3.03
C THR A 297 -12.71 4.47 -1.52
N LEU A 298 -11.53 4.94 -1.09
CA LEU A 298 -11.22 5.16 0.33
C LEU A 298 -11.77 6.47 0.89
N LYS A 299 -12.04 7.45 0.01
CA LYS A 299 -12.45 8.79 0.41
C LYS A 299 -13.84 8.83 1.07
N ALA A 300 -14.87 8.31 0.41
CA ALA A 300 -16.23 8.38 0.95
C ALA A 300 -16.47 7.30 2.01
N ARG A 301 -16.59 7.70 3.27
CA ARG A 301 -16.83 6.82 4.42
C ARG A 301 -18.10 7.21 5.17
N TYR A 302 -18.61 6.28 5.96
CA TYR A 302 -19.74 6.49 6.86
C TYR A 302 -19.43 5.89 8.23
N ASP A 303 -19.91 6.53 9.29
CA ASP A 303 -19.82 5.99 10.65
C ASP A 303 -21.00 5.07 11.00
N SER A 304 -21.14 4.67 12.27
CA SER A 304 -22.23 3.77 12.70
C SER A 304 -23.63 4.38 12.56
N THR A 305 -23.73 5.71 12.51
CA THR A 305 -24.98 6.47 12.33
C THR A 305 -25.26 6.81 10.87
N ASP A 306 -24.45 6.31 9.94
CA ASP A 306 -24.47 6.64 8.52
C ASP A 306 -24.12 8.11 8.20
N GLU A 307 -23.52 8.81 9.16
CA GLU A 307 -23.01 10.17 8.94
C GLU A 307 -21.71 10.10 8.12
N PRO A 308 -21.61 10.89 7.03
CA PRO A 308 -20.46 10.84 6.14
C PRO A 308 -19.21 11.41 6.80
N TRP A 309 -18.05 10.89 6.41
CA TRP A 309 -16.74 11.46 6.70
C TRP A 309 -15.73 11.11 5.61
N GLU A 310 -14.60 11.82 5.58
CA GLU A 310 -13.55 11.59 4.58
C GLU A 310 -12.46 10.65 5.11
N GLY A 311 -12.34 9.45 4.54
CA GLY A 311 -11.26 8.49 4.85
C GLY A 311 -9.96 8.73 4.11
N TYR A 312 -9.89 9.81 3.33
CA TYR A 312 -8.74 10.21 2.52
C TYR A 312 -8.71 11.73 2.43
N ILE A 313 -7.61 12.35 2.88
CA ILE A 313 -7.39 13.80 2.83
C ILE A 313 -6.04 14.10 2.20
N GLU A 314 -6.02 15.15 1.39
CA GLU A 314 -4.83 15.75 0.77
C GLU A 314 -4.60 17.13 1.39
N MET A 315 -3.35 17.46 1.69
CA MET A 315 -2.95 18.74 2.29
C MET A 315 -1.78 19.33 1.53
N HIS A 316 -1.81 20.65 1.37
CA HIS A 316 -0.70 21.44 0.83
C HIS A 316 -0.06 22.22 1.99
N LEU A 317 1.26 22.14 2.07
CA LEU A 317 2.04 23.02 2.94
C LEU A 317 1.98 24.46 2.41
N PRO A 318 2.12 25.47 3.27
CA PRO A 318 2.27 26.84 2.82
C PRO A 318 3.48 26.99 1.89
N GLU A 319 3.39 27.96 0.97
CA GLU A 319 4.55 28.37 0.18
C GLU A 319 5.65 28.90 1.11
N PRO A 320 6.93 28.64 0.80
CA PRO A 320 8.04 29.24 1.55
C PRO A 320 7.93 30.77 1.50
N ILE A 321 8.10 31.44 2.63
CA ILE A 321 8.21 32.90 2.71
C ILE A 321 9.52 33.36 2.05
#